data_AF-A0A9E3U9R0-F1
#
_entry.id   AF-A0A9E3U9R0-F1
#
_cell.length_a   1.000
_cell.length_b   1.000
_cell.length_c   1.000
_cell.angle_alpha   90.00
_cell.angle_beta   90.00
_cell.angle_gamma   90.00
#
_symmetry.space_group_name_H-M   'P 1'
#
loop_
_entity.id
_entity.type
_entity.pdbx_description
1 polymer ?
#
loop_
_entity_poly.entity_id
_entity_poly.type
_entity_poly.pdbx_seq_one_letter_code
_entity_poly.pdbx_strand_id
1 'polypeptide(L)'
;MNPAQQQIVAQWNQYLQQMGGHVQGLMGQAGPGCEQLIGQNPTDPIPLNNALGAIEHQVKDLRSKLGDAFSEHYDRICDAGEGEPGHCHMKRAMRGFERWMDETWMRFDAHIHVQQYRAMWPHVQAAMQKPTACNRCGGPLQRQTPHKSESINCPACRTVNQVMPESVVAQYYGGMPHYYAQQTVIDKFMVLQKFKDDWEDYRDAEYAADRERPDMPMDRLKHREQLERDYWTAYAETRVQNEGGTPDDVRTLVDARMKQSFYDEMNLNDVWRQAHGMQGVAQQATVPAHLQNVDEWGPLNPHQNPNALEDNYVHEQLLNEALREPDRHAQLITTLGYRDATHRAMVHATFRRHYDDYLTGPEGQQLVTRAAMRAMNERMKYMTAAGAAGGLLDPIEGVSIAVYGNLQVKQASVSGDAWTSLLAQHQMDQPKWERVAKGWLDRMTRDTTGVVATEYAKAFAGQGQYGSMGAAAADNMASGQMGLQGPQVGGGGGEPMSFEKYCEIGGAMQAWSKQGKDVSAGLHKYFQMTAMDFSNVSMYWSQKMMADLSMFDRQNQLQEHYEQKYAQLP
;
A
#
# COMPACT_ATOMS: atom_id res chain seq x y z
N MET A 1 16.52 15.68 38.93
CA MET A 1 15.59 14.74 39.58
C MET A 1 15.75 14.80 41.09
N ASN A 2 14.64 14.99 41.81
CA ASN A 2 14.61 14.84 43.26
C ASN A 2 14.48 13.34 43.68
N PRO A 3 14.59 12.99 44.98
CA PRO A 3 14.53 11.59 45.42
C PRO A 3 13.22 10.86 45.06
N ALA A 4 12.07 11.56 45.06
CA ALA A 4 10.79 10.95 44.70
C ALA A 4 10.76 10.55 43.21
N GLN A 5 11.27 11.41 42.33
CA GLN A 5 11.40 11.12 40.90
C GLN A 5 12.35 9.95 40.65
N GLN A 6 13.48 9.88 41.36
CA GLN A 6 14.40 8.73 41.26
C GLN A 6 13.72 7.41 41.64
N GLN A 7 12.87 7.42 42.68
CA GLN A 7 12.10 6.25 43.08
C GLN A 7 11.09 5.83 42.00
N ILE A 8 10.41 6.78 41.35
CA ILE A 8 9.44 6.48 40.28
C ILE A 8 10.17 5.90 39.05
N VAL A 9 11.32 6.47 38.66
CA VAL A 9 12.15 5.90 37.57
C VAL A 9 12.63 4.49 37.91
N ALA A 10 12.98 4.22 39.17
CA ALA A 10 13.36 2.88 39.61
C ALA A 10 12.19 1.88 39.50
N GLN A 11 10.97 2.30 39.89
CA GLN A 11 9.76 1.49 39.73
C GLN A 11 9.44 1.21 38.26
N TRP A 12 9.60 2.21 37.38
CA TRP A 12 9.46 2.04 35.94
C TRP A 12 10.42 0.96 35.40
N ASN A 13 11.70 1.03 35.76
CA ASN A 13 12.68 0.02 35.33
C ASN A 13 12.34 -1.39 35.86
N GLN A 14 11.81 -1.49 37.08
CA GLN A 14 11.33 -2.77 37.62
C GLN A 14 10.12 -3.30 36.83
N TYR A 15 9.20 -2.43 36.41
CA TYR A 15 8.08 -2.80 35.56
C TYR A 15 8.55 -3.33 34.20
N LEU A 16 9.51 -2.65 33.55
CA LEU A 16 10.13 -3.12 32.30
C LEU A 16 10.74 -4.52 32.45
N GLN A 17 11.42 -4.81 33.57
CA GLN A 17 11.99 -6.13 33.85
C GLN A 17 10.90 -7.21 33.97
N GLN A 18 9.78 -6.91 34.64
CA GLN A 18 8.66 -7.84 34.76
C GLN A 18 8.03 -8.14 33.40
N MET A 19 7.83 -7.10 32.58
CA MET A 19 7.32 -7.25 31.21
C MET A 19 8.28 -8.07 30.34
N GLY A 20 9.60 -7.90 30.51
CA GLY A 20 10.60 -8.74 29.86
C GLY A 20 10.47 -10.22 30.23
N GLY A 21 10.22 -10.51 31.51
CA GLY A 21 9.92 -11.86 31.97
C GLY A 21 8.68 -12.46 31.31
N HIS A 22 7.61 -11.67 31.12
CA HIS A 22 6.40 -12.12 30.42
C HIS A 22 6.66 -12.44 28.95
N VAL A 23 7.40 -11.60 28.23
CA VAL A 23 7.76 -11.84 26.82
C VAL A 23 8.59 -13.12 26.68
N GLN A 24 9.62 -13.29 27.52
CA GLN A 24 10.44 -14.51 27.51
C GLN A 24 9.62 -15.77 27.85
N GLY A 25 8.75 -15.68 28.85
CA GLY A 25 7.85 -16.77 29.23
C GLY A 25 6.92 -17.17 28.08
N LEU A 26 6.35 -16.19 27.37
CA LEU A 26 5.49 -16.42 26.21
C LEU A 26 6.25 -17.17 25.10
N MET A 27 7.44 -16.72 24.71
CA MET A 27 8.24 -17.40 23.67
C MET A 27 8.66 -18.81 24.09
N GLY A 28 9.06 -18.98 25.35
CA GLY A 28 9.46 -20.28 25.90
C GLY A 28 8.32 -21.30 25.93
N GLN A 29 7.08 -20.86 26.20
CA GLN A 29 5.89 -21.73 26.16
C GLN A 29 5.43 -22.02 24.73
N ALA A 30 5.53 -21.04 23.83
CA ALA A 30 5.07 -21.15 22.45
C ALA A 30 5.95 -22.06 21.58
N GLY A 31 7.28 -22.05 21.80
CA GLY A 31 8.26 -22.78 20.96
C GLY A 31 7.92 -24.26 20.76
N PRO A 32 7.80 -25.07 21.82
CA PRO A 32 7.48 -26.50 21.68
C PRO A 32 6.15 -26.78 20.98
N GLY A 33 5.14 -25.92 21.20
CA GLY A 33 3.85 -26.02 20.52
C GLY A 33 3.96 -25.77 19.02
N CYS A 34 4.76 -24.77 18.61
CA CYS A 34 5.03 -24.49 17.21
C CYS A 34 5.81 -25.63 16.54
N GLU A 35 6.83 -26.18 17.21
CA GLU A 35 7.59 -27.34 16.71
C GLU A 35 6.70 -28.57 16.51
N GLN A 36 5.78 -28.81 17.44
CA GLN A 36 4.80 -29.88 17.31
C GLN A 36 3.88 -29.66 16.10
N LEU A 37 3.39 -28.45 15.88
CA LEU A 37 2.54 -28.11 14.72
C LEU A 37 3.28 -28.31 13.40
N ILE A 38 4.55 -27.91 13.32
CA ILE A 38 5.41 -28.13 12.16
C ILE A 38 5.53 -29.63 11.86
N GLY A 39 5.80 -30.44 12.87
CA GLY A 39 5.92 -31.89 12.71
C GLY A 39 4.62 -32.57 12.28
N GLN A 40 3.47 -32.08 12.74
CA GLN A 40 2.15 -32.60 12.37
C GLN A 40 1.71 -32.17 10.97
N ASN A 41 2.08 -30.95 10.54
CA ASN A 41 1.61 -30.33 9.30
C ASN A 41 2.78 -29.74 8.47
N PRO A 42 3.75 -30.57 8.03
CA PRO A 42 4.96 -30.06 7.38
C PRO A 42 4.70 -29.38 6.02
N THR A 43 3.55 -29.62 5.40
CA THR A 43 3.18 -29.04 4.09
C THR A 43 2.04 -28.03 4.15
N ASP A 44 1.48 -27.78 5.33
CA ASP A 44 0.40 -26.81 5.53
C ASP A 44 0.82 -25.78 6.58
N PRO A 45 1.16 -24.54 6.17
CA PRO A 45 1.59 -23.50 7.09
C PRO A 45 0.42 -22.85 7.86
N ILE A 46 -0.84 -23.11 7.50
CA ILE A 46 -2.01 -22.40 8.08
C ILE A 46 -2.11 -22.60 9.60
N PRO A 47 -2.02 -23.83 10.15
CA PRO A 47 -2.10 -24.03 11.60
C PRO A 47 -1.00 -23.28 12.37
N LEU A 48 0.22 -23.28 11.82
CA LEU A 48 1.35 -22.56 12.42
C LEU A 48 1.14 -21.05 12.37
N ASN A 49 0.74 -20.51 11.22
CA ASN A 49 0.48 -19.08 11.04
C ASN A 49 -0.62 -18.58 11.99
N ASN A 50 -1.66 -19.37 12.22
CA ASN A 50 -2.71 -19.04 13.19
C ASN A 50 -2.16 -18.99 14.62
N ALA A 51 -1.29 -19.95 15.00
CA ALA A 51 -0.65 -19.95 16.32
C ALA A 51 0.29 -18.75 16.48
N LEU A 52 1.14 -18.47 15.50
CA LEU A 52 2.05 -17.32 15.50
C LEU A 52 1.30 -15.99 15.53
N GLY A 53 0.19 -15.86 14.80
CA GLY A 53 -0.65 -14.67 14.85
C GLY A 53 -1.25 -14.44 16.25
N ALA A 54 -1.67 -15.50 16.94
CA ALA A 54 -2.15 -15.40 18.32
C ALA A 54 -1.04 -14.98 19.30
N ILE A 55 0.19 -15.44 19.08
CA ILE A 55 1.35 -15.06 19.90
C ILE A 55 1.75 -13.60 19.61
N GLU A 56 1.77 -13.19 18.34
CA GLU A 56 2.04 -11.80 17.94
C GLU A 56 1.04 -10.83 18.58
N HIS A 57 -0.24 -11.21 18.62
CA HIS A 57 -1.27 -10.41 19.28
C HIS A 57 -0.97 -10.23 20.78
N GLN A 58 -0.57 -11.29 21.48
CA GLN A 58 -0.18 -11.19 22.88
C GLN A 58 1.06 -10.30 23.10
N VAL A 59 2.04 -10.33 22.18
CA VAL A 59 3.19 -9.42 22.22
C VAL A 59 2.74 -7.96 22.02
N LYS A 60 1.82 -7.71 21.08
CA LYS A 60 1.23 -6.38 20.85
C LYS A 60 0.42 -5.89 22.05
N ASP A 61 -0.32 -6.76 22.72
CA ASP A 61 -1.05 -6.42 23.95
C ASP A 61 -0.10 -6.03 25.08
N LEU A 62 1.04 -6.72 25.21
CA LEU A 62 2.09 -6.35 26.16
C LEU A 62 2.69 -4.98 25.82
N ARG A 63 2.88 -4.66 24.53
CA ARG A 63 3.31 -3.32 24.09
C ARG A 63 2.29 -2.24 24.40
N SER A 64 1.00 -2.49 24.21
CA SER A 64 -0.05 -1.53 24.56
C SER A 64 -0.01 -1.20 26.05
N LYS A 65 0.05 -2.23 26.91
CA LYS A 65 0.15 -2.07 28.37
C LYS A 65 1.38 -1.28 28.80
N LEU A 66 2.48 -1.40 28.06
CA LEU A 66 3.69 -0.61 28.30
C LEU A 66 3.43 0.89 28.08
N GLY A 67 2.75 1.26 26.99
CA GLY A 67 2.38 2.66 26.71
C GLY A 67 1.42 3.25 27.74
N ASP A 68 0.43 2.46 28.17
CA ASP A 68 -0.52 2.87 29.22
C ASP A 68 0.23 3.12 30.54
N ALA A 69 1.06 2.16 30.96
CA ALA A 69 1.85 2.26 32.18
C ALA A 69 2.86 3.42 32.12
N PHE A 70 3.43 3.72 30.95
CA PHE A 70 4.34 4.86 30.78
C PHE A 70 3.65 6.18 31.11
N SER A 71 2.42 6.36 30.62
CA SER A 71 1.61 7.56 30.86
C SER A 71 1.33 7.74 32.36
N GLU A 72 0.91 6.67 33.05
CA GLU A 72 0.69 6.71 34.50
C GLU A 72 1.95 7.06 35.31
N HIS A 73 3.11 6.54 34.92
CA HIS A 73 4.37 6.86 35.59
C HIS A 73 4.83 8.30 35.29
N TYR A 74 4.54 8.81 34.09
CA TYR A 74 4.83 10.19 33.72
C TYR A 74 4.01 11.19 34.55
N ASP A 75 2.71 10.94 34.73
CA ASP A 75 1.86 11.78 35.59
C ASP A 75 2.42 11.85 37.02
N ARG A 76 2.84 10.71 37.57
CA ARG A 76 3.48 10.63 38.89
C ARG A 76 4.81 11.39 38.97
N ILE A 77 5.58 11.41 37.88
CA ILE A 77 6.83 12.18 37.78
C ILE A 77 6.54 13.69 37.83
N CYS A 78 5.49 14.15 37.13
CA CYS A 78 5.02 15.53 37.13
C CYS A 78 4.43 15.95 38.49
N ASP A 79 3.70 15.07 39.16
CA ASP A 79 3.20 15.33 40.52
C ASP A 79 4.33 15.48 41.53
N ALA A 80 5.47 14.81 41.30
CA ALA A 80 6.64 14.86 42.17
C ALA A 80 7.56 16.07 41.90
N GLY A 81 7.32 16.87 40.85
CA GLY A 81 8.13 18.04 40.49
C GLY A 81 8.16 18.30 38.99
N GLU A 82 9.10 19.13 38.51
CA GLU A 82 9.32 19.31 37.06
C GLU A 82 9.57 17.96 36.39
N GLY A 83 8.79 17.60 35.37
CA GLY A 83 8.80 16.24 34.82
C GLY A 83 10.14 15.80 34.21
N GLU A 84 10.98 16.75 33.79
CA GLU A 84 12.33 16.49 33.33
C GLU A 84 13.37 16.54 34.47
N PRO A 85 14.47 15.76 34.39
CA PRO A 85 14.84 14.84 33.32
C PRO A 85 14.27 13.41 33.50
N GLY A 86 13.34 13.22 34.45
CA GLY A 86 12.78 11.90 34.76
C GLY A 86 12.08 11.25 33.57
N HIS A 87 11.28 12.03 32.85
CA HIS A 87 10.62 11.63 31.61
C HIS A 87 11.63 11.16 30.54
N CYS A 88 12.68 11.95 30.26
CA CYS A 88 13.74 11.55 29.34
C CYS A 88 14.39 10.19 29.72
N HIS A 89 14.67 9.97 31.01
CA HIS A 89 15.24 8.70 31.48
C HIS A 89 14.30 7.51 31.26
N MET A 90 13.02 7.66 31.56
CA MET A 90 12.02 6.60 31.36
C MET A 90 11.82 6.28 29.88
N LYS A 91 11.71 7.31 29.03
CA LYS A 91 11.51 7.16 27.58
C LYS A 91 12.68 6.45 26.91
N ARG A 92 13.91 6.75 27.33
CA ARG A 92 15.12 6.03 26.90
C ARG A 92 15.10 4.55 27.29
N ALA A 93 14.73 4.25 28.54
CA ALA A 93 14.61 2.88 29.01
C ALA A 93 13.52 2.11 28.25
N MET A 94 12.38 2.77 27.97
CA MET A 94 11.28 2.22 27.17
C MET A 94 11.73 1.86 25.76
N ARG A 95 12.38 2.78 25.04
CA ARG A 95 12.90 2.53 23.67
C ARG A 95 13.88 1.36 23.64
N GLY A 96 14.77 1.30 24.64
CA GLY A 96 15.68 0.15 24.80
C GLY A 96 14.95 -1.19 24.99
N PHE A 97 13.89 -1.20 25.79
CA PHE A 97 13.05 -2.37 26.02
C PHE A 97 12.23 -2.76 24.78
N GLU A 98 11.59 -1.81 24.12
CA GLU A 98 10.80 -2.05 22.90
C GLU A 98 11.65 -2.66 21.79
N ARG A 99 12.86 -2.12 21.57
CA ARG A 99 13.83 -2.69 20.62
C ARG A 99 14.22 -4.13 20.98
N TRP A 100 14.48 -4.42 22.26
CA TRP A 100 14.78 -5.78 22.71
C TRP A 100 13.59 -6.73 22.50
N MET A 101 12.37 -6.26 22.73
CA MET A 101 11.14 -7.02 22.52
C MET A 101 10.92 -7.32 21.03
N ASP A 102 11.12 -6.32 20.15
CA ASP A 102 11.10 -6.50 18.69
C ASP A 102 12.14 -7.52 18.23
N GLU A 103 13.39 -7.40 18.72
CA GLU A 103 14.46 -8.35 18.42
C GLU A 103 14.08 -9.78 18.81
N THR A 104 13.58 -9.95 20.04
CA THR A 104 13.21 -11.25 20.60
C THR A 104 12.10 -11.89 19.78
N TRP A 105 11.07 -11.12 19.43
CA TRP A 105 9.97 -11.58 18.58
C TRP A 105 10.46 -11.93 17.16
N MET A 106 11.21 -11.05 16.50
CA MET A 106 11.73 -11.29 15.15
C MET A 106 12.60 -12.54 15.06
N ARG A 107 13.45 -12.78 16.07
CA ARG A 107 14.29 -13.99 16.14
C ARG A 107 13.44 -15.25 16.30
N PHE A 108 12.45 -15.20 17.19
CA PHE A 108 11.53 -16.32 17.39
C PHE A 108 10.73 -16.62 16.11
N ASP A 109 10.06 -15.62 15.55
CA ASP A 109 9.21 -15.74 14.38
C ASP A 109 9.97 -16.26 13.15
N ALA A 110 11.11 -15.63 12.82
CA ALA A 110 11.94 -16.06 11.70
C ALA A 110 12.51 -17.47 11.92
N HIS A 111 12.89 -17.82 13.16
CA HIS A 111 13.36 -19.17 13.47
C HIS A 111 12.28 -20.23 13.21
N ILE A 112 11.08 -20.04 13.76
CA ILE A 112 9.97 -20.99 13.64
C ILE A 112 9.56 -21.17 12.17
N HIS A 113 9.44 -20.08 11.41
CA HIS A 113 9.15 -20.17 9.98
C HIS A 113 10.26 -20.91 9.20
N VAL A 114 11.55 -20.61 9.47
CA VAL A 114 12.65 -21.34 8.83
C VAL A 114 12.58 -22.84 9.13
N GLN A 115 12.20 -23.25 10.35
CA GLN A 115 11.98 -24.67 10.66
C GLN A 115 10.81 -25.27 9.89
N GLN A 116 9.68 -24.56 9.75
CA GLN A 116 8.55 -25.00 8.92
C GLN A 116 9.01 -25.26 7.47
N TYR A 117 9.74 -24.33 6.86
CA TYR A 117 10.21 -24.50 5.49
C TYR A 117 11.22 -25.66 5.37
N ARG A 118 12.11 -25.84 6.36
CA ARG A 118 12.99 -27.01 6.40
C ARG A 118 12.22 -28.32 6.45
N ALA A 119 11.16 -28.40 7.26
CA ALA A 119 10.28 -29.57 7.34
C ALA A 119 9.50 -29.80 6.04
N MET A 120 9.13 -28.74 5.34
CA MET A 120 8.42 -28.81 4.05
C MET A 120 9.30 -29.29 2.89
N TRP A 121 10.62 -29.05 2.95
CA TRP A 121 11.54 -29.27 1.83
C TRP A 121 11.53 -30.70 1.22
N PRO A 122 11.52 -31.81 1.99
CA PRO A 122 11.45 -33.15 1.41
C PRO A 122 10.20 -33.35 0.52
N HIS A 123 9.07 -32.76 0.92
CA HIS A 123 7.82 -32.81 0.15
C HIS A 123 7.89 -31.97 -1.12
N VAL A 124 8.56 -30.81 -1.05
CA VAL A 124 8.83 -29.94 -2.20
C VAL A 124 9.70 -30.66 -3.21
N GLN A 125 10.78 -31.32 -2.77
CA GLN A 125 11.65 -32.10 -3.64
C GLN A 125 10.89 -33.23 -4.33
N ALA A 126 10.07 -33.98 -3.60
CA ALA A 126 9.24 -35.03 -4.17
C ALA A 126 8.23 -34.47 -5.20
N ALA A 127 7.61 -33.33 -4.90
CA ALA A 127 6.67 -32.67 -5.82
C ALA A 127 7.36 -32.14 -7.10
N MET A 128 8.56 -31.58 -6.98
CA MET A 128 9.34 -31.10 -8.13
C MET A 128 9.83 -32.22 -9.06
N GLN A 129 9.95 -33.46 -8.55
CA GLN A 129 10.32 -34.64 -9.34
C GLN A 129 9.13 -35.27 -10.09
N LYS A 130 7.89 -34.87 -9.78
CA LYS A 130 6.71 -35.44 -10.45
C LYS A 130 6.71 -35.07 -11.94
N PRO A 131 6.54 -36.05 -12.84
CA PRO A 131 6.46 -35.77 -14.27
C PRO A 131 5.23 -34.93 -14.56
N THR A 132 5.40 -33.89 -15.37
CA THR A 132 4.28 -33.08 -15.87
C THR A 132 3.84 -33.65 -17.21
N ALA A 133 2.54 -33.90 -17.39
CA ALA A 133 1.98 -34.38 -18.65
C ALA A 133 1.23 -33.26 -19.38
N CYS A 134 1.23 -33.31 -20.71
CA CYS A 134 0.43 -32.41 -21.54
C CYS A 134 -1.06 -32.66 -21.31
N ASN A 135 -1.81 -31.58 -21.07
CA ASN A 135 -3.26 -31.62 -20.83
C ASN A 135 -4.06 -32.17 -22.03
N ARG A 136 -3.51 -32.15 -23.24
CA ARG A 136 -4.17 -32.62 -24.46
C ARG A 136 -3.84 -34.06 -24.83
N CYS A 137 -2.56 -34.43 -24.82
CA CYS A 137 -2.11 -35.73 -25.35
C CYS A 137 -1.43 -36.63 -24.31
N GLY A 138 -1.28 -36.17 -23.07
CA GLY A 138 -0.58 -36.91 -22.00
C GLY A 138 0.93 -37.03 -22.18
N GLY A 139 1.51 -36.46 -23.25
CA GLY A 139 2.95 -36.53 -23.50
C GLY A 139 3.75 -35.76 -22.43
N PRO A 140 4.97 -36.19 -22.08
CA PRO A 140 5.75 -35.57 -21.02
C PRO A 140 6.15 -34.12 -21.39
N LEU A 141 6.11 -33.23 -20.40
CA LEU A 141 6.56 -31.85 -20.47
C LEU A 141 7.80 -31.68 -19.59
N GLN A 142 8.83 -31.05 -20.14
CA GLN A 142 10.05 -30.72 -19.41
C GLN A 142 9.97 -29.27 -18.91
N ARG A 143 9.88 -29.10 -17.59
CA ARG A 143 9.90 -27.78 -16.95
C ARG A 143 11.34 -27.32 -16.72
N GLN A 144 11.61 -26.03 -16.88
CA GLN A 144 12.94 -25.46 -16.62
C GLN A 144 13.10 -24.97 -15.17
N THR A 145 12.02 -24.44 -14.61
CA THR A 145 11.90 -23.81 -13.29
C THR A 145 10.65 -24.37 -12.58
N PRO A 146 10.72 -25.56 -11.96
CA PRO A 146 9.55 -26.24 -11.41
C PRO A 146 8.79 -25.45 -10.33
N HIS A 147 9.37 -24.38 -9.78
CA HIS A 147 8.78 -23.47 -8.82
C HIS A 147 8.06 -22.25 -9.41
N LYS A 148 8.18 -22.00 -10.72
CA LYS A 148 7.51 -20.89 -11.43
C LYS A 148 6.48 -21.41 -12.41
N SER A 149 5.49 -20.58 -12.73
CA SER A 149 4.56 -20.88 -13.81
C SER A 149 5.28 -20.77 -15.15
N GLU A 150 5.04 -21.73 -16.03
CA GLU A 150 5.68 -21.78 -17.35
C GLU A 150 4.65 -22.09 -18.44
N SER A 151 4.82 -21.45 -19.59
CA SER A 151 4.12 -21.83 -20.82
C SER A 151 5.03 -22.75 -21.64
N ILE A 152 4.65 -24.02 -21.76
CA ILE A 152 5.47 -25.08 -22.39
C ILE A 152 4.72 -25.65 -23.59
N ASN A 153 5.36 -25.62 -24.76
CA ASN A 153 4.86 -26.28 -25.95
C ASN A 153 5.10 -27.79 -25.85
N CYS A 154 4.02 -28.58 -25.91
CA CYS A 154 4.14 -30.03 -25.89
C CYS A 154 4.91 -30.50 -27.13
N PRO A 155 6.02 -31.25 -26.98
CA PRO A 155 6.80 -31.70 -28.12
C PRO A 155 6.03 -32.69 -29.01
N ALA A 156 5.06 -33.42 -28.44
CA ALA A 156 4.27 -34.43 -29.16
C ALA A 156 3.12 -33.81 -29.99
N CYS A 157 2.33 -32.90 -29.39
CA CYS A 157 1.11 -32.38 -30.02
C CYS A 157 1.12 -30.86 -30.29
N ARG A 158 2.22 -30.17 -29.96
CA ARG A 158 2.41 -28.72 -30.13
C ARG A 158 1.43 -27.81 -29.39
N THR A 159 0.63 -28.38 -28.48
CA THR A 159 -0.28 -27.57 -27.64
C THR A 159 0.53 -26.80 -26.61
N VAL A 160 0.23 -25.51 -26.45
CA VAL A 160 0.78 -24.67 -25.37
C VAL A 160 0.13 -25.09 -24.05
N ASN A 161 0.92 -25.49 -23.07
CA ASN A 161 0.45 -25.85 -21.74
C ASN A 161 0.90 -24.79 -20.75
N GLN A 162 -0.03 -24.18 -20.01
CA GLN A 162 0.34 -23.44 -18.80
C GLN A 162 0.46 -24.43 -17.66
N VAL A 163 1.69 -24.59 -17.18
CA VAL A 163 2.02 -25.51 -16.09
C VAL A 163 2.27 -24.69 -14.84
N MET A 164 1.48 -24.95 -13.81
CA MET A 164 1.64 -24.34 -12.49
C MET A 164 2.49 -25.25 -11.60
N PRO A 165 3.27 -24.69 -10.65
CA PRO A 165 3.88 -25.48 -9.59
C PRO A 165 2.80 -26.20 -8.76
N GLU A 166 3.15 -27.39 -8.26
CA GLU A 166 2.38 -28.07 -7.21
C GLU A 166 2.20 -27.14 -5.99
N SER A 167 1.09 -27.26 -5.28
CA SER A 167 0.72 -26.31 -4.21
C SER A 167 1.82 -26.17 -3.15
N VAL A 168 2.41 -27.29 -2.71
CA VAL A 168 3.51 -27.30 -1.74
C VAL A 168 4.77 -26.58 -2.24
N VAL A 169 5.05 -26.66 -3.55
CA VAL A 169 6.18 -25.95 -4.17
C VAL A 169 5.89 -24.45 -4.22
N ALA A 170 4.67 -24.08 -4.62
CA ALA A 170 4.22 -22.69 -4.66
C ALA A 170 4.27 -22.05 -3.27
N GLN A 171 3.76 -22.75 -2.25
CA GLN A 171 3.78 -22.29 -0.85
C GLN A 171 5.21 -22.13 -0.33
N TYR A 172 6.08 -23.11 -0.60
CA TYR A 172 7.49 -23.03 -0.19
C TYR A 172 8.19 -21.81 -0.77
N TYR A 173 8.15 -21.64 -2.09
CA TYR A 173 8.83 -20.52 -2.74
C TYR A 173 8.12 -19.17 -2.55
N GLY A 174 6.85 -19.17 -2.16
CA GLY A 174 6.12 -17.95 -1.81
C GLY A 174 6.55 -17.31 -0.49
N GLY A 175 7.06 -18.11 0.46
CA GLY A 175 7.42 -17.60 1.79
C GLY A 175 8.87 -17.84 2.21
N MET A 176 9.49 -18.96 1.85
CA MET A 176 10.85 -19.32 2.29
C MET A 176 11.89 -18.22 2.03
N PRO A 177 11.98 -17.62 0.82
CA PRO A 177 13.02 -16.62 0.54
C PRO A 177 12.98 -15.43 1.48
N HIS A 178 11.78 -15.03 1.95
CA HIS A 178 11.62 -13.94 2.90
C HIS A 178 12.18 -14.29 4.27
N TYR A 179 11.77 -15.42 4.86
CA TYR A 179 12.17 -15.77 6.22
C TYR A 179 13.64 -16.15 6.34
N TYR A 180 14.21 -16.77 5.29
CA TYR A 180 15.65 -17.00 5.22
C TYR A 180 16.43 -15.68 5.17
N ALA A 181 16.01 -14.76 4.30
CA ALA A 181 16.62 -13.42 4.25
C ALA A 181 16.49 -12.69 5.58
N GLN A 182 15.29 -12.67 6.17
CA GLN A 182 15.02 -12.02 7.46
C GLN A 182 15.93 -12.56 8.56
N GLN A 183 16.04 -13.89 8.71
CA GLN A 183 16.91 -14.52 9.70
C GLN A 183 18.37 -14.09 9.54
N THR A 184 18.85 -13.96 8.30
CA THR A 184 20.24 -13.53 8.01
C THR A 184 20.51 -12.07 8.38
N VAL A 185 19.50 -11.20 8.36
CA VAL A 185 19.71 -9.74 8.50
C VAL A 185 19.24 -9.14 9.83
N ILE A 186 18.75 -9.93 10.78
CA ILE A 186 18.26 -9.44 12.08
C ILE A 186 19.31 -8.56 12.77
N ASP A 187 20.57 -8.98 12.79
CA ASP A 187 21.64 -8.25 13.48
C ASP A 187 21.90 -6.88 12.81
N LYS A 188 21.88 -6.82 11.48
CA LYS A 188 22.02 -5.55 10.72
C LYS A 188 20.85 -4.61 11.00
N PHE A 189 19.63 -5.17 11.05
CA PHE A 189 18.44 -4.40 11.41
C PHE A 189 18.55 -3.83 12.82
N MET A 190 19.03 -4.62 13.79
CA MET A 190 19.20 -4.17 15.18
C MET A 190 20.26 -3.07 15.32
N VAL A 191 21.38 -3.16 14.58
CA VAL A 191 22.38 -2.08 14.52
C VAL A 191 21.76 -0.79 14.00
N LEU A 192 20.99 -0.87 12.93
CA LEU A 192 20.28 0.28 12.36
C LEU A 192 19.26 0.89 13.34
N GLN A 193 18.42 0.07 13.99
CA GLN A 193 17.44 0.57 14.96
C GLN A 193 18.13 1.23 16.15
N LYS A 194 19.18 0.59 16.69
CA LYS A 194 19.99 1.20 17.75
C LYS A 194 20.58 2.54 17.33
N PHE A 195 21.09 2.66 16.11
CA PHE A 195 21.64 3.91 15.60
C PHE A 195 20.60 5.05 15.57
N LYS A 196 19.34 4.74 15.22
CA LYS A 196 18.21 5.67 15.25
C LYS A 196 17.84 6.04 16.70
N ASP A 197 17.72 5.06 17.58
CA ASP A 197 17.39 5.29 18.99
C ASP A 197 18.44 6.11 19.72
N ASP A 198 19.73 5.85 19.46
CA ASP A 198 20.83 6.59 20.07
C ASP A 198 20.80 8.09 19.66
N TRP A 199 20.20 8.43 18.51
CA TRP A 199 20.00 9.83 18.09
C TRP A 199 18.82 10.48 18.79
N GLU A 200 17.68 9.78 18.88
CA GLU A 200 16.52 10.29 19.61
C GLU A 200 16.82 10.41 21.12
N ASP A 201 17.64 9.53 21.68
CA ASP A 201 18.19 9.65 23.05
C ASP A 201 18.96 10.95 23.23
N TYR A 202 19.82 11.29 22.27
CA TYR A 202 20.58 12.53 22.30
C TYR A 202 19.65 13.75 22.20
N ARG A 203 18.71 13.76 21.25
CA ARG A 203 17.75 14.88 21.09
C ARG A 203 16.86 15.08 22.31
N ASP A 204 16.39 14.00 22.92
CA ASP A 204 15.59 14.05 24.14
C ASP A 204 16.43 14.59 25.32
N ALA A 205 17.71 14.21 25.41
CA ALA A 205 18.62 14.71 26.44
C ALA A 205 18.96 16.20 26.27
N GLU A 206 19.10 16.70 25.04
CA GLU A 206 19.25 18.13 24.75
C GLU A 206 18.01 18.91 25.20
N TYR A 207 16.82 18.41 24.85
CA TYR A 207 15.55 19.02 25.27
C TYR A 207 15.39 19.05 26.79
N ALA A 208 15.69 17.94 27.48
CA ALA A 208 15.63 17.85 28.94
C ALA A 208 16.67 18.75 29.64
N ALA A 209 17.63 19.32 28.89
CA ALA A 209 18.58 20.31 29.36
C ALA A 209 18.22 21.75 28.92
N ASP A 210 16.95 21.98 28.58
CA ASP A 210 16.38 23.25 28.08
C ASP A 210 17.08 23.79 26.83
N ARG A 211 17.62 22.89 25.99
CA ARG A 211 18.18 23.23 24.67
C ARG A 211 17.23 22.84 23.56
N GLU A 212 17.37 23.51 22.42
CA GLU A 212 16.63 23.16 21.21
C GLU A 212 16.96 21.73 20.78
N ARG A 213 15.97 20.97 20.32
CA ARG A 213 16.19 19.61 19.78
C ARG A 213 16.94 19.73 18.45
N PRO A 214 18.21 19.32 18.37
CA PRO A 214 18.98 19.52 17.15
C PRO A 214 18.46 18.61 16.02
N ASP A 215 18.60 19.08 14.79
CA ASP A 215 18.45 18.25 13.59
C ASP A 215 19.60 17.27 13.44
N MET A 216 19.35 16.14 12.78
CA MET A 216 20.39 15.15 12.52
C MET A 216 21.44 15.75 11.58
N PRO A 217 22.73 15.80 11.97
CA PRO A 217 23.76 16.35 11.11
C PRO A 217 23.99 15.46 9.88
N MET A 218 24.43 16.08 8.78
CA MET A 218 24.56 15.41 7.49
C MET A 218 25.43 14.15 7.52
N ASP A 219 26.54 14.15 8.27
CA ASP A 219 27.41 12.97 8.37
C ASP A 219 26.71 11.78 9.03
N ARG A 220 25.82 12.05 10.00
CA ARG A 220 25.01 11.01 10.65
C ARG A 220 23.90 10.51 9.73
N LEU A 221 23.30 11.38 8.92
CA LEU A 221 22.34 10.99 7.88
C LEU A 221 22.97 10.08 6.82
N LYS A 222 24.19 10.40 6.36
CA LYS A 222 24.96 9.53 5.45
C LYS A 222 25.30 8.18 6.07
N HIS A 223 25.66 8.16 7.36
CA HIS A 223 25.91 6.91 8.06
C HIS A 223 24.63 6.06 8.16
N ARG A 224 23.48 6.69 8.45
CA ARG A 224 22.18 6.00 8.42
C ARG A 224 21.89 5.41 7.04
N GLU A 225 22.08 6.19 5.98
CA GLU A 225 21.88 5.74 4.60
C GLU A 225 22.71 4.48 4.30
N GLN A 226 23.98 4.47 4.73
CA GLN A 226 24.85 3.31 4.55
C GLN A 226 24.35 2.09 5.32
N LEU A 227 23.93 2.24 6.58
CA LEU A 227 23.39 1.14 7.38
C LEU A 227 22.10 0.56 6.78
N GLU A 228 21.19 1.42 6.29
CA GLU A 228 19.97 1.01 5.58
C GLU A 228 20.33 0.24 4.30
N ARG A 229 21.27 0.78 3.49
CA ARG A 229 21.71 0.14 2.25
C ARG A 229 22.37 -1.21 2.50
N ASP A 230 23.22 -1.31 3.51
CA ASP A 230 23.88 -2.56 3.91
C ASP A 230 22.87 -3.62 4.37
N TYR A 231 21.85 -3.21 5.12
CA TYR A 231 20.75 -4.07 5.54
C TYR A 231 19.95 -4.60 4.34
N TRP A 232 19.47 -3.70 3.49
CA TRP A 232 18.64 -4.07 2.34
C TRP A 232 19.40 -4.86 1.27
N THR A 233 20.70 -4.58 1.09
CA THR A 233 21.55 -5.35 0.17
C THR A 233 21.67 -6.80 0.65
N ALA A 234 22.03 -7.03 1.91
CA ALA A 234 22.13 -8.39 2.46
C ALA A 234 20.80 -9.14 2.42
N TYR A 235 19.69 -8.44 2.68
CA TYR A 235 18.35 -9.00 2.59
C TYR A 235 18.01 -9.40 1.14
N ALA A 236 18.26 -8.51 0.18
CA ALA A 236 17.97 -8.72 -1.22
C ALA A 236 18.83 -9.85 -1.82
N GLU A 237 20.13 -9.89 -1.51
CA GLU A 237 21.04 -10.96 -1.95
C GLU A 237 20.54 -12.33 -1.49
N THR A 238 20.24 -12.47 -0.19
CA THR A 238 19.76 -13.74 0.37
C THR A 238 18.41 -14.14 -0.24
N ARG A 239 17.48 -13.19 -0.38
CA ARG A 239 16.15 -13.46 -0.95
C ARG A 239 16.26 -13.89 -2.42
N VAL A 240 16.96 -13.12 -3.24
CA VAL A 240 17.09 -13.36 -4.68
C VAL A 240 17.85 -14.66 -4.95
N GLN A 241 18.86 -15.00 -4.15
CA GLN A 241 19.54 -16.29 -4.20
C GLN A 241 18.56 -17.46 -4.00
N ASN A 242 17.66 -17.34 -3.02
CA ASN A 242 16.66 -18.38 -2.72
C ASN A 242 15.51 -18.45 -3.76
N GLU A 243 15.22 -17.35 -4.47
CA GLU A 243 14.23 -17.31 -5.56
C GLU A 243 14.82 -17.78 -6.91
N GLY A 244 16.15 -17.85 -7.02
CA GLY A 244 16.87 -18.09 -8.27
C GLY A 244 16.81 -16.90 -9.23
N GLY A 245 16.89 -15.68 -8.71
CA GLY A 245 16.98 -14.46 -9.51
C GLY A 245 18.42 -14.04 -9.83
N THR A 246 18.57 -12.80 -10.28
CA THR A 246 19.80 -12.24 -10.85
C THR A 246 20.36 -11.07 -10.02
N PRO A 247 21.62 -10.66 -10.22
CA PRO A 247 22.16 -9.44 -9.59
C PRO A 247 21.35 -8.17 -9.89
N ASP A 248 20.68 -8.11 -11.05
CA ASP A 248 19.80 -6.98 -11.39
C ASP A 248 18.52 -6.97 -10.55
N ASP A 249 18.00 -8.15 -10.17
CA ASP A 249 16.87 -8.25 -9.23
C ASP A 249 17.27 -7.78 -7.83
N VAL A 250 18.50 -8.07 -7.39
CA VAL A 250 19.06 -7.54 -6.13
C VAL A 250 19.07 -6.01 -6.17
N ARG A 251 19.67 -5.42 -7.20
CA ARG A 251 19.74 -3.95 -7.35
C ARG A 251 18.35 -3.32 -7.35
N THR A 252 17.42 -3.87 -8.13
CA THR A 252 16.04 -3.38 -8.23
C THR A 252 15.34 -3.40 -6.87
N LEU A 253 15.50 -4.50 -6.11
CA LEU A 253 14.91 -4.63 -4.78
C LEU A 253 15.53 -3.66 -3.77
N VAL A 254 16.86 -3.48 -3.80
CA VAL A 254 17.56 -2.51 -2.93
C VAL A 254 17.10 -1.09 -3.22
N ASP A 255 17.04 -0.68 -4.48
CA ASP A 255 16.63 0.67 -4.87
C ASP A 255 15.18 0.95 -4.45
N ALA A 256 14.27 -0.02 -4.66
CA ALA A 256 12.88 0.09 -4.23
C ALA A 256 12.75 0.24 -2.70
N ARG A 257 13.52 -0.53 -1.92
CA ARG A 257 13.50 -0.47 -0.45
C ARG A 257 14.16 0.79 0.09
N MET A 258 15.27 1.24 -0.51
CA MET A 258 15.93 2.49 -0.14
C MET A 258 15.03 3.70 -0.39
N LYS A 259 14.28 3.72 -1.52
CA LYS A 259 13.25 4.73 -1.77
C LYS A 259 12.25 4.78 -0.62
N GLN A 260 11.62 3.64 -0.32
CA GLN A 260 10.55 3.54 0.67
C GLN A 260 11.02 3.81 2.12
N SER A 261 12.16 3.25 2.53
CA SER A 261 12.60 3.22 3.93
C SER A 261 13.52 4.37 4.34
N PHE A 262 14.13 5.05 3.37
CA PHE A 262 15.08 6.13 3.64
C PHE A 262 14.73 7.40 2.85
N TYR A 263 14.71 7.36 1.51
CA TYR A 263 14.59 8.60 0.73
C TYR A 263 13.23 9.28 0.87
N ASP A 264 12.13 8.54 1.02
CA ASP A 264 10.80 9.12 1.26
C ASP A 264 10.74 9.96 2.55
N GLU A 265 11.50 9.58 3.58
CA GLU A 265 11.65 10.36 4.83
C GLU A 265 12.66 11.50 4.63
N MET A 266 13.82 11.22 4.03
CA MET A 266 14.88 12.21 3.84
C MET A 266 14.47 13.35 2.90
N ASN A 267 13.59 13.08 1.95
CA ASN A 267 13.00 14.10 1.11
C ASN A 267 12.08 15.05 1.88
N LEU A 268 11.78 14.80 3.15
CA LEU A 268 11.11 15.75 4.05
C LEU A 268 12.06 16.38 5.08
N ASN A 269 13.31 15.92 5.16
CA ASN A 269 14.31 16.42 6.11
C ASN A 269 15.05 17.64 5.54
N ASP A 270 14.97 18.78 6.22
CA ASP A 270 15.53 20.04 5.70
C ASP A 270 17.07 20.02 5.58
N VAL A 271 17.78 19.38 6.52
CA VAL A 271 19.24 19.23 6.44
C VAL A 271 19.63 18.43 5.20
N TRP A 272 18.96 17.30 4.96
CA TRP A 272 19.17 16.47 3.78
C TRP A 272 18.88 17.23 2.49
N ARG A 273 17.75 17.94 2.44
CA ARG A 273 17.33 18.73 1.28
C ARG A 273 18.35 19.81 0.94
N GLN A 274 18.75 20.61 1.92
CA GLN A 274 19.75 21.66 1.74
C GLN A 274 21.08 21.10 1.23
N ALA A 275 21.55 19.98 1.78
CA ALA A 275 22.79 19.33 1.35
C ALA A 275 22.75 18.82 -0.11
N HIS A 276 21.55 18.58 -0.65
CA HIS A 276 21.33 18.14 -2.04
C HIS A 276 20.82 19.27 -2.95
N GLY A 277 20.95 20.53 -2.53
CA GLY A 277 20.53 21.69 -3.34
C GLY A 277 19.01 21.82 -3.49
N MET A 278 18.23 21.15 -2.64
CA MET A 278 16.78 21.26 -2.60
C MET A 278 16.35 22.31 -1.56
N GLN A 279 15.31 23.08 -1.87
CA GLN A 279 14.69 24.00 -0.92
C GLN A 279 14.03 23.22 0.23
N GLY A 280 14.26 23.60 1.48
CA GLY A 280 13.64 22.97 2.65
C GLY A 280 12.11 23.04 2.62
N VAL A 281 11.42 22.07 3.21
CA VAL A 281 9.95 21.98 3.23
C VAL A 281 9.35 23.22 3.88
N ALA A 282 9.86 23.63 5.05
CA ALA A 282 9.39 24.85 5.72
C ALA A 282 9.64 26.10 4.86
N GLN A 283 10.78 26.15 4.18
CA GLN A 283 11.13 27.26 3.29
C GLN A 283 10.22 27.31 2.05
N GLN A 284 9.74 26.18 1.56
CA GLN A 284 8.77 26.13 0.46
C GLN A 284 7.39 26.67 0.85
N ALA A 285 7.00 26.54 2.11
CA ALA A 285 5.73 27.03 2.64
C ALA A 285 5.80 28.49 3.16
N THR A 286 7.01 29.03 3.35
CA THR A 286 7.20 30.34 3.99
C THR A 286 7.17 31.49 2.98
N VAL A 287 6.30 32.47 3.21
CA VAL A 287 6.30 33.74 2.47
C VAL A 287 7.38 34.68 3.06
N PRO A 288 8.29 35.23 2.24
CA PRO A 288 9.27 36.22 2.70
C PRO A 288 8.60 37.38 3.43
N ALA A 289 9.19 37.87 4.53
CA ALA A 289 8.58 38.88 5.39
C ALA A 289 8.11 40.14 4.65
N HIS A 290 8.91 40.62 3.69
CA HIS A 290 8.58 41.79 2.87
C HIS A 290 7.41 41.58 1.88
N LEU A 291 6.97 40.33 1.69
CA LEU A 291 5.84 39.94 0.82
C LEU A 291 4.62 39.46 1.62
N GLN A 292 4.69 39.37 2.95
CA GLN A 292 3.62 38.84 3.79
C GLN A 292 2.32 39.66 3.76
N ASN A 293 2.34 40.89 3.26
CA ASN A 293 1.15 41.76 3.11
C ASN A 293 0.80 42.03 1.64
N VAL A 294 1.43 41.32 0.70
CA VAL A 294 1.11 41.41 -0.72
C VAL A 294 0.03 40.38 -1.03
N ASP A 295 -1.01 40.79 -1.77
CA ASP A 295 -1.95 39.87 -2.38
C ASP A 295 -1.39 39.41 -3.73
N GLU A 296 -1.24 38.10 -3.89
CA GLU A 296 -0.81 37.45 -5.12
C GLU A 296 -1.75 36.28 -5.36
N TRP A 297 -2.59 36.37 -6.39
CA TRP A 297 -3.55 35.30 -6.70
C TRP A 297 -2.97 34.27 -7.68
N GLY A 298 -1.86 34.59 -8.34
CA GLY A 298 -1.19 33.72 -9.30
C GLY A 298 -2.14 33.16 -10.37
N PRO A 299 -2.07 31.86 -10.70
CA PRO A 299 -2.94 31.24 -11.70
C PRO A 299 -4.40 31.07 -11.24
N LEU A 300 -4.71 31.36 -9.97
CA LEU A 300 -6.01 31.11 -9.34
C LEU A 300 -6.68 32.43 -8.95
N ASN A 301 -6.86 33.35 -9.88
CA ASN A 301 -7.50 34.64 -9.59
C ASN A 301 -9.02 34.48 -9.36
N PRO A 302 -9.56 34.77 -8.16
CA PRO A 302 -11.01 34.63 -7.88
C PRO A 302 -11.90 35.54 -8.74
N HIS A 303 -11.36 36.64 -9.26
CA HIS A 303 -12.09 37.52 -10.18
C HIS A 303 -12.26 36.91 -11.58
N GLN A 304 -11.48 35.87 -11.91
CA GLN A 304 -11.48 35.20 -13.21
C GLN A 304 -11.97 33.76 -13.12
N ASN A 305 -11.80 33.12 -11.95
CA ASN A 305 -12.15 31.73 -11.71
C ASN A 305 -13.05 31.63 -10.46
N PRO A 306 -14.35 31.30 -10.62
CA PRO A 306 -15.26 31.15 -9.48
C PRO A 306 -14.89 29.99 -8.55
N ASN A 307 -14.10 29.02 -9.03
CA ASN A 307 -13.64 27.87 -8.25
C ASN A 307 -12.23 28.07 -7.67
N ALA A 308 -11.68 29.28 -7.72
CA ALA A 308 -10.29 29.54 -7.36
C ALA A 308 -9.91 29.08 -5.94
N LEU A 309 -10.84 29.21 -4.97
CA LEU A 309 -10.63 28.73 -3.60
C LEU A 309 -10.51 27.21 -3.54
N GLU A 310 -11.41 26.48 -4.20
CA GLU A 310 -11.35 25.02 -4.28
C GLU A 310 -10.08 24.56 -5.02
N ASP A 311 -9.77 25.18 -6.16
CA ASP A 311 -8.57 24.88 -6.94
C ASP A 311 -7.28 25.11 -6.13
N ASN A 312 -7.25 26.12 -5.25
CA ASN A 312 -6.11 26.36 -4.36
C ASN A 312 -5.88 25.18 -3.41
N TYR A 313 -6.94 24.59 -2.87
CA TYR A 313 -6.84 23.40 -2.04
C TYR A 313 -6.53 22.14 -2.84
N VAL A 314 -7.07 22.00 -4.06
CA VAL A 314 -6.68 20.92 -4.98
C VAL A 314 -5.18 20.97 -5.25
N HIS A 315 -4.64 22.15 -5.58
CA HIS A 315 -3.21 22.35 -5.83
C HIS A 315 -2.36 22.08 -4.57
N GLU A 316 -2.84 22.47 -3.39
CA GLU A 316 -2.17 22.15 -2.12
C GLU A 316 -2.05 20.64 -1.89
N GLN A 317 -3.14 19.89 -2.06
CA GLN A 317 -3.14 18.44 -1.86
C GLN A 317 -2.19 17.73 -2.85
N LEU A 318 -2.25 18.09 -4.13
CA LEU A 318 -1.36 17.54 -5.16
C LEU A 318 0.12 17.78 -4.86
N LEU A 319 0.46 18.99 -4.40
CA LEU A 319 1.83 19.35 -4.06
C LEU A 319 2.28 18.64 -2.77
N ASN A 320 1.44 18.62 -1.73
CA ASN A 320 1.76 17.95 -0.46
C ASN A 320 2.04 16.46 -0.66
N GLU A 321 1.28 15.77 -1.50
CA GLU A 321 1.54 14.37 -1.85
C GLU A 321 2.88 14.18 -2.57
N ALA A 322 3.25 15.15 -3.42
CA ALA A 322 4.48 15.11 -4.20
C ALA A 322 5.72 15.58 -3.41
N LEU A 323 5.59 16.08 -2.17
CA LEU A 323 6.73 16.59 -1.39
C LEU A 323 7.86 15.55 -1.21
N ARG A 324 7.50 14.26 -1.13
CA ARG A 324 8.44 13.13 -1.04
C ARG A 324 9.14 12.82 -2.36
N GLU A 325 8.71 13.42 -3.46
CA GLU A 325 9.26 13.25 -4.81
C GLU A 325 9.67 14.63 -5.38
N PRO A 326 10.83 15.19 -4.98
CA PRO A 326 11.22 16.58 -5.26
C PRO A 326 11.12 16.98 -6.74
N ASP A 327 11.52 16.10 -7.65
CA ASP A 327 11.44 16.35 -9.10
C ASP A 327 9.99 16.46 -9.57
N ARG A 328 9.12 15.56 -9.08
CA ARG A 328 7.69 15.58 -9.37
C ARG A 328 7.02 16.81 -8.79
N HIS A 329 7.40 17.20 -7.56
CA HIS A 329 6.91 18.43 -6.93
C HIS A 329 7.27 19.67 -7.76
N ALA A 330 8.52 19.80 -8.21
CA ALA A 330 8.98 20.90 -9.04
C ALA A 330 8.26 20.95 -10.41
N GLN A 331 8.06 19.77 -11.03
CA GLN A 331 7.27 19.65 -12.26
C GLN A 331 5.81 20.07 -12.05
N LEU A 332 5.19 19.66 -10.95
CA LEU A 332 3.82 20.05 -10.61
C LEU A 332 3.68 21.55 -10.35
N ILE A 333 4.61 22.19 -9.64
CA ILE A 333 4.62 23.66 -9.47
C ILE A 333 4.49 24.37 -10.82
N THR A 334 5.32 23.96 -11.78
CA THR A 334 5.32 24.57 -13.13
C THR A 334 4.04 24.23 -13.90
N THR A 335 3.60 22.96 -13.84
CA THR A 335 2.39 22.48 -14.53
C THR A 335 1.13 23.18 -14.04
N LEU A 336 1.07 23.51 -12.75
CA LEU A 336 -0.04 24.23 -12.14
C LEU A 336 0.03 25.75 -12.36
N GLY A 337 1.02 26.25 -13.09
CA GLY A 337 1.15 27.66 -13.48
C GLY A 337 1.88 28.54 -12.46
N TYR A 338 2.55 27.96 -11.47
CA TYR A 338 3.39 28.72 -10.53
C TYR A 338 4.81 28.91 -11.08
N ARG A 339 5.49 29.96 -10.61
CA ARG A 339 6.87 30.28 -11.04
C ARG A 339 7.88 29.40 -10.29
N ASP A 340 7.66 29.27 -8.99
CA ASP A 340 8.46 28.53 -8.04
C ASP A 340 7.61 28.26 -6.77
N ALA A 341 8.20 27.60 -5.78
CA ALA A 341 7.53 27.29 -4.52
C ALA A 341 7.16 28.56 -3.72
N THR A 342 7.97 29.62 -3.81
CA THR A 342 7.68 30.89 -3.13
C THR A 342 6.45 31.57 -3.73
N HIS A 343 6.29 31.58 -5.05
CA HIS A 343 5.08 32.06 -5.72
C HIS A 343 3.85 31.25 -5.25
N ARG A 344 3.96 29.92 -5.16
CA ARG A 344 2.89 29.07 -4.61
C ARG A 344 2.52 29.43 -3.16
N ALA A 345 3.51 29.65 -2.30
CA ALA A 345 3.31 30.03 -0.90
C ALA A 345 2.60 31.39 -0.77
N MET A 346 2.98 32.38 -1.59
CA MET A 346 2.30 33.68 -1.64
C MET A 346 0.84 33.55 -2.04
N VAL A 347 0.55 32.71 -3.05
CA VAL A 347 -0.82 32.42 -3.47
C VAL A 347 -1.62 31.79 -2.34
N HIS A 348 -1.07 30.76 -1.70
CA HIS A 348 -1.75 30.11 -0.58
C HIS A 348 -2.02 31.08 0.59
N ALA A 349 -1.03 31.89 0.95
CA ALA A 349 -1.16 32.89 2.02
C ALA A 349 -2.23 33.95 1.70
N THR A 350 -2.34 34.36 0.43
CA THR A 350 -3.39 35.28 -0.03
C THR A 350 -4.78 34.67 0.18
N PHE A 351 -4.98 33.41 -0.23
CA PHE A 351 -6.24 32.70 0.04
C PHE A 351 -6.56 32.61 1.53
N ARG A 352 -5.59 32.25 2.38
CA ARG A 352 -5.81 32.20 3.83
C ARG A 352 -6.24 33.57 4.37
N ARG A 353 -5.56 34.65 3.99
CA ARG A 353 -5.91 36.01 4.47
C ARG A 353 -7.35 36.41 4.16
N HIS A 354 -7.85 36.05 2.98
CA HIS A 354 -9.18 36.46 2.50
C HIS A 354 -10.31 35.48 2.87
N TYR A 355 -9.99 34.22 3.18
CA TYR A 355 -11.00 33.16 3.37
C TYR A 355 -10.88 32.39 4.69
N ASP A 356 -9.96 32.71 5.61
CA ASP A 356 -9.76 31.94 6.85
C ASP A 356 -11.08 31.76 7.64
N ASP A 357 -11.84 32.85 7.82
CA ASP A 357 -13.12 32.82 8.54
C ASP A 357 -14.12 31.84 7.89
N TYR A 358 -14.22 31.84 6.57
CA TYR A 358 -15.08 30.91 5.83
C TYR A 358 -14.62 29.46 6.00
N LEU A 359 -13.30 29.22 5.96
CA LEU A 359 -12.70 27.89 6.02
C LEU A 359 -12.87 27.21 7.39
N THR A 360 -13.01 27.99 8.46
CA THR A 360 -13.34 27.46 9.79
C THR A 360 -14.82 27.08 9.95
N GLY A 361 -15.69 27.53 9.05
CA GLY A 361 -17.11 27.20 9.04
C GLY A 361 -17.42 25.82 8.43
N PRO A 362 -18.63 25.27 8.66
CA PRO A 362 -19.04 23.97 8.10
C PRO A 362 -18.96 23.89 6.57
N GLU A 363 -19.35 24.96 5.86
CA GLU A 363 -19.28 25.04 4.40
C GLU A 363 -17.82 25.04 3.90
N GLY A 364 -16.92 25.70 4.64
CA GLY A 364 -15.48 25.66 4.38
C GLY A 364 -14.90 24.26 4.50
N GLN A 365 -15.26 23.52 5.56
CA GLN A 365 -14.84 22.13 5.75
C GLN A 365 -15.36 21.20 4.63
N GLN A 366 -16.61 21.40 4.19
CA GLN A 366 -17.15 20.68 3.03
C GLN A 366 -16.38 20.99 1.75
N LEU A 367 -15.99 22.25 1.53
CA LEU A 367 -15.16 22.64 0.38
C LEU A 367 -13.79 21.96 0.42
N VAL A 368 -13.11 21.94 1.57
CA VAL A 368 -11.80 21.27 1.72
C VAL A 368 -11.92 19.77 1.44
N THR A 369 -13.01 19.14 1.90
CA THR A 369 -13.25 17.71 1.63
C THR A 369 -13.50 17.45 0.15
N ARG A 370 -14.32 18.27 -0.52
CA ARG A 370 -14.52 18.19 -1.98
C ARG A 370 -13.22 18.41 -2.75
N ALA A 371 -12.41 19.39 -2.34
CA ALA A 371 -11.12 19.67 -2.95
C ALA A 371 -10.14 18.49 -2.79
N ALA A 372 -10.10 17.83 -1.64
CA ALA A 372 -9.29 16.63 -1.43
C ALA A 372 -9.71 15.47 -2.34
N MET A 373 -11.01 15.23 -2.49
CA MET A 373 -11.52 14.23 -3.43
C MET A 373 -11.17 14.56 -4.89
N ARG A 374 -11.34 15.83 -5.29
CA ARG A 374 -10.98 16.28 -6.63
C ARG A 374 -9.46 16.19 -6.89
N ALA A 375 -8.64 16.48 -5.88
CA ALA A 375 -7.19 16.31 -5.97
C ALA A 375 -6.79 14.86 -6.24
N MET A 376 -7.45 13.90 -5.61
CA MET A 376 -7.23 12.47 -5.90
C MET A 376 -7.50 12.14 -7.37
N ASN A 377 -8.52 12.74 -7.99
CA ASN A 377 -8.81 12.55 -9.42
C ASN A 377 -7.77 13.21 -10.33
N GLU A 378 -7.45 14.49 -10.08
CA GLU A 378 -6.45 15.21 -10.85
C GLU A 378 -5.07 14.53 -10.73
N ARG A 379 -4.74 13.97 -9.57
CA ARG A 379 -3.52 13.17 -9.38
C ARG A 379 -3.46 12.02 -10.38
N MET A 380 -4.53 11.24 -10.52
CA MET A 380 -4.57 10.13 -11.49
C MET A 380 -4.34 10.64 -12.91
N LYS A 381 -4.97 11.76 -13.29
CA LYS A 381 -4.77 12.40 -14.60
C LYS A 381 -3.32 12.84 -14.81
N TYR A 382 -2.67 13.46 -13.84
CA TYR A 382 -1.26 13.84 -13.93
C TYR A 382 -0.34 12.62 -14.00
N MET A 383 -0.62 11.57 -13.23
CA MET A 383 0.14 10.31 -13.29
C MET A 383 -0.01 9.65 -14.66
N THR A 384 -1.24 9.56 -15.20
CA THR A 384 -1.49 9.03 -16.55
C THR A 384 -0.78 9.86 -17.62
N ALA A 385 -0.84 11.19 -17.54
CA ALA A 385 -0.15 12.07 -18.48
C ALA A 385 1.38 11.93 -18.41
N ALA A 386 1.94 11.85 -17.20
CA ALA A 386 3.36 11.61 -17.01
C ALA A 386 3.79 10.22 -17.52
N GLY A 387 2.99 9.19 -17.25
CA GLY A 387 3.24 7.83 -17.74
C GLY A 387 3.15 7.75 -19.27
N ALA A 388 2.21 8.47 -19.89
CA ALA A 388 2.13 8.61 -21.34
C ALA A 388 3.38 9.31 -21.92
N ALA A 389 3.80 10.43 -21.32
CA ALA A 389 5.00 11.15 -21.75
C ALA A 389 6.28 10.32 -21.58
N GLY A 390 6.33 9.43 -20.59
CA GLY A 390 7.41 8.48 -20.36
C GLY A 390 7.35 7.22 -21.23
N GLY A 391 6.39 7.11 -22.16
CA GLY A 391 6.24 5.98 -23.07
C GLY A 391 5.68 4.70 -22.44
N LEU A 392 5.24 4.73 -21.17
CA LEU A 392 4.63 3.56 -20.51
C LEU A 392 3.38 3.07 -21.26
N LEU A 393 2.65 4.01 -21.86
CA LEU A 393 1.42 3.76 -22.62
C LEU A 393 1.63 3.62 -24.14
N ASP A 394 2.88 3.62 -24.62
CA ASP A 394 3.18 3.46 -26.05
C ASP A 394 2.70 2.10 -26.57
N PRO A 395 2.11 2.01 -27.77
CA PRO A 395 1.64 0.74 -28.31
C PRO A 395 2.77 -0.31 -28.42
N ILE A 396 2.51 -1.54 -28.01
CA ILE A 396 3.45 -2.67 -28.18
C ILE A 396 3.14 -3.34 -29.51
N GLU A 397 4.11 -3.36 -30.44
CA GLU A 397 3.90 -3.83 -31.82
C GLU A 397 2.66 -3.21 -32.51
N GLY A 398 2.37 -1.93 -32.20
CA GLY A 398 1.22 -1.19 -32.71
C GLY A 398 -0.11 -1.44 -31.97
N VAL A 399 -0.10 -2.21 -30.88
CA VAL A 399 -1.29 -2.55 -30.09
C VAL A 399 -1.33 -1.74 -28.79
N SER A 400 -2.34 -0.88 -28.65
CA SER A 400 -2.53 -0.08 -27.44
C SER A 400 -3.03 -0.91 -26.26
N ILE A 401 -2.84 -0.41 -25.03
CA ILE A 401 -3.35 -1.07 -23.82
C ILE A 401 -4.87 -1.26 -23.85
N ALA A 402 -5.60 -0.30 -24.42
CA ALA A 402 -7.05 -0.38 -24.58
C ALA A 402 -7.47 -1.53 -25.50
N VAL A 403 -6.76 -1.75 -26.62
CA VAL A 403 -7.02 -2.91 -27.50
C VAL A 403 -6.68 -4.21 -26.80
N TYR A 404 -5.52 -4.27 -26.14
CA TYR A 404 -5.08 -5.44 -25.37
C TYR A 404 -6.10 -5.82 -24.28
N GLY A 405 -6.50 -4.87 -23.43
CA GLY A 405 -7.48 -5.10 -22.36
C GLY A 405 -8.83 -5.60 -22.89
N ASN A 406 -9.35 -4.99 -23.96
CA ASN A 406 -10.62 -5.41 -24.57
C ASN A 406 -10.56 -6.85 -25.12
N LEU A 407 -9.43 -7.25 -25.68
CA LEU A 407 -9.23 -8.63 -26.16
C LEU A 407 -9.06 -9.61 -24.99
N GLN A 408 -8.36 -9.20 -23.94
CA GLN A 408 -8.15 -10.01 -22.74
C GLN A 408 -9.48 -10.35 -22.04
N VAL A 409 -10.41 -9.39 -21.98
CA VAL A 409 -11.78 -9.60 -21.47
C VAL A 409 -12.53 -10.64 -22.31
N LYS A 410 -12.45 -10.55 -23.64
CA LYS A 410 -13.17 -11.44 -24.57
C LYS A 410 -12.56 -12.83 -24.68
N GLN A 411 -11.29 -12.99 -24.30
CA GLN A 411 -10.58 -14.27 -24.41
C GLN A 411 -11.28 -15.39 -23.63
N ALA A 412 -11.95 -15.07 -22.52
CA ALA A 412 -12.66 -16.06 -21.71
C ALA A 412 -13.97 -16.56 -22.34
N SER A 413 -14.59 -15.78 -23.24
CA SER A 413 -15.89 -16.08 -23.84
C SER A 413 -15.82 -16.56 -25.29
N VAL A 414 -14.64 -16.54 -25.90
CA VAL A 414 -14.43 -16.87 -27.31
C VAL A 414 -13.28 -17.87 -27.45
N SER A 415 -13.51 -18.98 -28.17
CA SER A 415 -12.48 -20.00 -28.41
C SER A 415 -12.36 -20.38 -29.89
N GLY A 416 -11.23 -21.00 -30.27
CA GLY A 416 -10.99 -21.50 -31.62
C GLY A 416 -11.00 -20.41 -32.69
N ASP A 417 -11.64 -20.69 -33.82
CA ASP A 417 -11.64 -19.82 -35.00
C ASP A 417 -12.24 -18.43 -34.74
N ALA A 418 -13.17 -18.33 -33.79
CA ALA A 418 -13.76 -17.05 -33.40
C ALA A 418 -12.73 -16.14 -32.70
N TRP A 419 -11.80 -16.73 -31.93
CA TRP A 419 -10.69 -15.99 -31.31
C TRP A 419 -9.69 -15.52 -32.36
N THR A 420 -9.32 -16.40 -33.30
CA THR A 420 -8.44 -16.03 -34.42
C THR A 420 -9.04 -14.92 -35.28
N SER A 421 -10.35 -14.98 -35.54
CA SER A 421 -11.07 -13.93 -36.29
C SER A 421 -11.09 -12.60 -35.53
N LEU A 422 -11.22 -12.63 -34.20
CA LEU A 422 -11.18 -11.45 -33.35
C LEU A 422 -9.78 -10.80 -33.33
N LEU A 423 -8.70 -11.60 -33.24
CA LEU A 423 -7.33 -11.09 -33.34
C LEU A 423 -7.06 -10.46 -34.71
N ALA A 424 -7.56 -11.07 -35.79
CA ALA A 424 -7.37 -10.57 -37.15
C ALA A 424 -7.99 -9.18 -37.36
N GLN A 425 -9.09 -8.84 -36.67
CA GLN A 425 -9.69 -7.49 -36.71
C GLN A 425 -8.74 -6.39 -36.23
N HIS A 426 -7.76 -6.75 -35.40
CA HIS A 426 -6.73 -5.86 -34.88
C HIS A 426 -5.35 -6.10 -35.51
N GLN A 427 -5.29 -6.74 -36.68
CA GLN A 427 -4.04 -7.06 -37.38
C GLN A 427 -3.06 -7.86 -36.49
N MET A 428 -3.60 -8.83 -35.76
CA MET A 428 -2.84 -9.75 -34.92
C MET A 428 -3.10 -11.19 -35.32
N ASP A 429 -2.04 -12.00 -35.21
CA ASP A 429 -2.11 -13.45 -35.14
C ASP A 429 -1.82 -13.91 -33.70
N GLN A 430 -1.97 -15.20 -33.43
CA GLN A 430 -1.73 -15.77 -32.11
C GLN A 430 -0.28 -15.51 -31.61
N PRO A 431 0.77 -15.68 -32.42
CA PRO A 431 2.14 -15.34 -32.00
C PRO A 431 2.32 -13.85 -31.64
N LYS A 432 1.74 -12.92 -32.39
CA LYS A 432 1.80 -11.49 -32.07
C LYS A 432 1.03 -11.18 -30.80
N TRP A 433 -0.16 -11.76 -30.61
CA TRP A 433 -0.92 -11.64 -29.37
C TRP A 433 -0.09 -12.03 -28.14
N GLU A 434 0.59 -13.17 -28.18
CA GLU A 434 1.41 -13.65 -27.06
C GLU A 434 2.56 -12.70 -26.71
N ARG A 435 3.23 -12.11 -27.72
CA ARG A 435 4.29 -11.12 -27.51
C ARG A 435 3.74 -9.80 -26.94
N VAL A 436 2.61 -9.32 -27.47
CA VAL A 436 1.94 -8.11 -26.99
C VAL A 436 1.47 -8.30 -25.54
N ALA A 437 0.82 -9.41 -25.24
CA ALA A 437 0.34 -9.74 -23.90
C ALA A 437 1.50 -9.81 -22.91
N LYS A 438 2.59 -10.52 -23.26
CA LYS A 438 3.82 -10.54 -22.45
C LYS A 438 4.37 -9.12 -22.24
N GLY A 439 4.46 -8.32 -23.29
CA GLY A 439 4.99 -6.95 -23.20
C GLY A 439 4.17 -6.07 -22.26
N TRP A 440 2.83 -6.17 -22.29
CA TRP A 440 1.98 -5.41 -21.37
C TRP A 440 2.08 -5.90 -19.93
N LEU A 441 2.14 -7.23 -19.71
CA LEU A 441 2.36 -7.80 -18.38
C LEU A 441 3.73 -7.39 -17.81
N ASP A 442 4.79 -7.42 -18.63
CA ASP A 442 6.13 -6.99 -18.25
C ASP A 442 6.14 -5.50 -17.87
N ARG A 443 5.45 -4.64 -18.63
CA ARG A 443 5.32 -3.21 -18.31
C ARG A 443 4.52 -2.99 -17.04
N MET A 444 3.37 -3.64 -16.89
CA MET A 444 2.54 -3.51 -15.68
C MET A 444 3.28 -3.96 -14.43
N THR A 445 4.15 -4.97 -14.54
CA THR A 445 5.00 -5.43 -13.44
C THR A 445 6.08 -4.42 -13.05
N ARG A 446 6.61 -3.66 -14.02
CA ARG A 446 7.64 -2.63 -13.80
C ARG A 446 7.06 -1.25 -13.48
N ASP A 447 5.79 -1.04 -13.80
CA ASP A 447 5.10 0.22 -13.59
C ASP A 447 4.79 0.44 -12.11
N THR A 448 5.68 1.17 -11.45
CA THR A 448 5.51 1.59 -10.05
C THR A 448 4.48 2.71 -9.87
N THR A 449 4.02 3.34 -10.96
CA THR A 449 3.04 4.43 -10.93
C THR A 449 1.59 3.92 -10.97
N GLY A 450 1.38 2.66 -11.38
CA GLY A 450 0.05 2.05 -11.52
C GLY A 450 -0.76 2.56 -12.72
N VAL A 451 -0.17 3.37 -13.59
CA VAL A 451 -0.81 3.96 -14.78
C VAL A 451 -1.25 2.89 -15.77
N VAL A 452 -0.39 1.91 -16.07
CA VAL A 452 -0.68 0.81 -16.99
C VAL A 452 -1.82 -0.05 -16.45
N ALA A 453 -1.79 -0.37 -15.16
CA ALA A 453 -2.85 -1.13 -14.50
C ALA A 453 -4.19 -0.37 -14.52
N THR A 454 -4.16 0.94 -14.28
CA THR A 454 -5.34 1.81 -14.34
C THR A 454 -5.94 1.84 -15.73
N GLU A 455 -5.14 2.08 -16.77
CA GLU A 455 -5.61 2.09 -18.17
C GLU A 455 -6.12 0.71 -18.62
N TYR A 456 -5.47 -0.37 -18.18
CA TYR A 456 -5.90 -1.73 -18.44
C TYR A 456 -7.26 -2.04 -17.79
N ALA A 457 -7.46 -1.61 -16.52
CA ALA A 457 -8.71 -1.83 -15.79
C ALA A 457 -9.92 -1.17 -16.48
N LYS A 458 -9.72 -0.08 -17.24
CA LYS A 458 -10.80 0.56 -18.01
C LYS A 458 -11.45 -0.38 -19.03
N ALA A 459 -10.74 -1.38 -19.55
CA ALA A 459 -11.32 -2.35 -20.47
C ALA A 459 -12.35 -3.28 -19.80
N PHE A 460 -12.28 -3.41 -18.47
CA PHE A 460 -13.21 -4.22 -17.67
C PHE A 460 -14.40 -3.39 -17.20
N ALA A 461 -14.23 -2.07 -17.07
CA ALA A 461 -15.34 -1.13 -16.89
C ALA A 461 -16.12 -1.01 -18.21
N GLY A 462 -17.43 -1.26 -18.20
CA GLY A 462 -18.20 -1.21 -19.46
C GLY A 462 -18.87 -2.50 -19.91
N GLN A 463 -18.59 -3.63 -19.25
CA GLN A 463 -19.07 -4.95 -19.66
C GLN A 463 -20.24 -5.44 -18.79
N GLY A 464 -21.09 -6.33 -19.31
CA GLY A 464 -22.26 -6.84 -18.59
C GLY A 464 -23.52 -5.98 -18.73
N GLN A 465 -24.60 -6.38 -18.07
CA GLN A 465 -25.91 -5.72 -18.14
C GLN A 465 -25.85 -4.26 -17.67
N TYR A 466 -24.95 -3.96 -16.74
CA TYR A 466 -24.72 -2.60 -16.22
C TYR A 466 -23.45 -1.96 -16.76
N GLY A 467 -22.94 -2.47 -17.90
CA GLY A 467 -21.69 -2.00 -18.49
C GLY A 467 -21.67 -0.51 -18.78
N SER A 468 -22.71 0.05 -19.40
CA SER A 468 -22.82 1.49 -19.68
C SER A 468 -22.68 2.37 -18.44
N MET A 469 -23.03 1.86 -17.26
CA MET A 469 -22.92 2.53 -15.97
C MET A 469 -21.49 2.51 -15.47
N GLY A 470 -20.82 1.37 -15.58
CA GLY A 470 -19.39 1.23 -15.30
C GLY A 470 -18.54 2.11 -16.21
N ALA A 471 -18.93 2.23 -17.49
CA ALA A 471 -18.31 3.14 -18.44
C ALA A 471 -18.55 4.61 -18.05
N ALA A 472 -19.80 5.01 -17.75
CA ALA A 472 -20.10 6.38 -17.31
C ALA A 472 -19.37 6.74 -16.00
N ALA A 473 -19.29 5.80 -15.06
CA ALA A 473 -18.50 5.96 -13.84
C ALA A 473 -17.01 6.10 -14.18
N ALA A 474 -16.45 5.24 -15.04
CA ALA A 474 -15.06 5.33 -15.46
C ALA A 474 -14.74 6.66 -16.18
N ASP A 475 -15.66 7.14 -17.01
CA ASP A 475 -15.56 8.43 -17.70
C ASP A 475 -15.56 9.58 -16.70
N ASN A 476 -16.47 9.57 -15.72
CA ASN A 476 -16.48 10.55 -14.63
C ASN A 476 -15.17 10.58 -13.84
N MET A 477 -14.56 9.42 -13.58
CA MET A 477 -13.24 9.36 -12.93
C MET A 477 -12.15 9.94 -13.84
N ALA A 478 -12.15 9.57 -15.12
CA ALA A 478 -11.18 10.05 -16.10
C ALA A 478 -11.30 11.55 -16.38
N SER A 479 -12.52 12.10 -16.33
CA SER A 479 -12.81 13.52 -16.56
C SER A 479 -12.69 14.37 -15.29
N GLY A 480 -12.32 13.79 -14.15
CA GLY A 480 -12.16 14.51 -12.89
C GLY A 480 -13.47 14.93 -12.20
N GLN A 481 -14.61 14.33 -12.60
CA GLN A 481 -15.94 14.67 -12.06
C GLN A 481 -16.39 13.78 -10.89
N MET A 482 -15.56 12.82 -10.46
CA MET A 482 -15.87 11.94 -9.32
C MET A 482 -16.10 12.77 -8.04
N GLY A 483 -17.22 12.54 -7.36
CA GLY A 483 -17.58 13.23 -6.11
C GLY A 483 -18.13 14.64 -6.29
N LEU A 484 -18.10 15.21 -7.50
CA LEU A 484 -18.75 16.49 -7.79
C LEU A 484 -20.21 16.31 -8.21
N GLN A 485 -20.47 15.28 -9.03
CA GLN A 485 -21.81 14.90 -9.48
C GLN A 485 -21.88 13.37 -9.64
N GLY A 486 -23.05 12.78 -9.39
CA GLY A 486 -23.27 11.38 -9.68
C GLY A 486 -23.14 11.08 -11.19
N PRO A 487 -22.72 9.86 -11.59
CA PRO A 487 -22.55 9.51 -12.99
C PRO A 487 -23.82 9.78 -13.79
N GLN A 488 -23.68 10.51 -14.90
CA GLN A 488 -24.74 10.74 -15.86
C GLN A 488 -24.60 9.72 -16.98
N VAL A 489 -25.54 8.80 -17.04
CA VAL A 489 -25.61 7.82 -18.12
C VAL A 489 -26.10 8.56 -19.37
N GLY A 490 -25.30 8.59 -20.43
CA GLY A 490 -25.65 9.27 -21.67
C GLY A 490 -27.08 8.94 -22.12
N GLY A 491 -27.91 9.97 -22.33
CA GLY A 491 -29.31 9.83 -22.77
C GLY A 491 -30.38 9.99 -21.67
N GLY A 492 -30.03 10.46 -20.47
CA GLY A 492 -31.00 10.62 -19.37
C GLY A 492 -31.38 9.30 -18.70
N GLY A 493 -30.48 8.30 -18.76
CA GLY A 493 -30.66 7.03 -18.06
C GLY A 493 -30.67 7.27 -16.55
N GLY A 494 -31.75 6.85 -15.89
CA GLY A 494 -31.87 6.89 -14.44
C GLY A 494 -30.88 5.97 -13.73
N GLU A 495 -30.96 5.94 -12.40
CA GLU A 495 -30.12 5.11 -11.55
C GLU A 495 -30.18 3.62 -11.97
N PRO A 496 -29.05 2.88 -11.95
CA PRO A 496 -28.99 1.51 -12.46
C PRO A 496 -29.92 0.56 -11.69
N MET A 497 -30.10 0.84 -10.42
CA MET A 497 -31.06 0.24 -9.49
C MET A 497 -31.18 1.20 -8.31
N SER A 498 -32.19 1.03 -7.45
CA SER A 498 -32.28 1.87 -6.25
C SER A 498 -31.08 1.67 -5.30
N PHE A 499 -30.80 2.69 -4.50
CA PHE A 499 -29.76 2.63 -3.48
C PHE A 499 -29.99 1.48 -2.48
N GLU A 500 -31.25 1.27 -2.07
CA GLU A 500 -31.62 0.16 -1.19
C GLU A 500 -31.31 -1.20 -1.80
N LYS A 501 -31.52 -1.36 -3.11
CA LYS A 501 -31.22 -2.62 -3.80
C LYS A 501 -29.72 -2.87 -3.88
N TYR A 502 -28.93 -1.82 -4.13
CA TYR A 502 -27.48 -1.88 -4.06
C TYR A 502 -26.99 -2.31 -2.68
N CYS A 503 -27.52 -1.70 -1.62
CA CYS A 503 -27.20 -2.08 -0.23
C CYS A 503 -27.66 -3.51 0.10
N GLU A 504 -28.81 -3.97 -0.40
CA GLU A 504 -29.29 -5.34 -0.22
C GLU A 504 -28.30 -6.36 -0.78
N ILE A 505 -27.80 -6.12 -2.00
CA ILE A 505 -26.81 -7.00 -2.62
C ILE A 505 -25.50 -6.98 -1.83
N GLY A 506 -25.03 -5.80 -1.40
CA GLY A 506 -23.83 -5.66 -0.57
C GLY A 506 -23.91 -6.44 0.74
N GLY A 507 -25.01 -6.30 1.48
CA GLY A 507 -25.25 -7.06 2.72
C GLY A 507 -25.34 -8.58 2.47
N ALA A 508 -26.00 -9.00 1.39
CA ALA A 508 -26.09 -10.41 1.01
C ALA A 508 -24.70 -11.02 0.73
N MET A 509 -23.85 -10.31 -0.03
CA MET A 509 -22.49 -10.74 -0.34
C MET A 509 -21.63 -10.89 0.92
N GLN A 510 -21.75 -9.94 1.87
CA GLN A 510 -21.04 -10.03 3.16
C GLN A 510 -21.48 -11.25 3.97
N ALA A 511 -22.79 -11.51 4.04
CA ALA A 511 -23.34 -12.68 4.73
C ALA A 511 -22.83 -13.99 4.12
N TRP A 512 -22.87 -14.14 2.79
CA TRP A 512 -22.37 -15.33 2.10
C TRP A 512 -20.88 -15.53 2.29
N SER A 513 -20.10 -14.45 2.22
CA SER A 513 -18.66 -14.50 2.48
C SER A 513 -18.36 -15.00 3.90
N LYS A 514 -19.08 -14.49 4.92
CA LYS A 514 -18.93 -14.95 6.32
C LYS A 514 -19.35 -16.41 6.52
N GLN A 515 -20.28 -16.91 5.71
CA GLN A 515 -20.71 -18.30 5.71
C GLN A 515 -19.85 -19.24 4.85
N GLY A 516 -18.84 -18.73 4.15
CA GLY A 516 -18.03 -19.50 3.21
C GLY A 516 -18.80 -19.98 1.97
N LYS A 517 -19.90 -19.30 1.61
CA LYS A 517 -20.70 -19.59 0.41
C LYS A 517 -20.10 -18.90 -0.82
N ASP A 518 -20.30 -19.49 -2.00
CA ASP A 518 -19.88 -18.90 -3.28
C ASP A 518 -20.74 -17.66 -3.59
N VAL A 519 -20.11 -16.48 -3.46
CA VAL A 519 -20.73 -15.18 -3.73
C VAL A 519 -21.20 -15.05 -5.16
N SER A 520 -20.46 -15.60 -6.14
CA SER A 520 -20.84 -15.52 -7.56
C SER A 520 -22.09 -16.34 -7.85
N ALA A 521 -22.18 -17.54 -7.26
CA ALA A 521 -23.38 -18.35 -7.34
C ALA A 521 -24.58 -17.67 -6.67
N GLY A 522 -24.37 -17.01 -5.52
CA GLY A 522 -25.39 -16.23 -4.83
C GLY A 522 -25.91 -15.05 -5.66
N LEU A 523 -25.02 -14.26 -6.24
CA LEU A 523 -25.38 -13.13 -7.12
C LEU A 523 -26.22 -13.59 -8.30
N HIS A 524 -25.83 -14.69 -8.94
CA HIS A 524 -26.58 -15.25 -10.06
C HIS A 524 -27.97 -15.75 -9.61
N LYS A 525 -28.03 -16.51 -8.51
CA LYS A 525 -29.27 -17.13 -8.01
C LYS A 525 -30.30 -16.12 -7.54
N TYR A 526 -29.91 -15.12 -6.75
CA TYR A 526 -30.84 -14.23 -6.05
C TYR A 526 -31.06 -12.89 -6.75
N PHE A 527 -30.12 -12.46 -7.58
CA PHE A 527 -30.14 -11.13 -8.20
C PHE A 527 -29.97 -11.17 -9.73
N GLN A 528 -29.83 -12.36 -10.32
CA GLN A 528 -29.67 -12.56 -11.76
C GLN A 528 -28.54 -11.70 -12.35
N MET A 529 -27.46 -11.53 -11.58
CA MET A 529 -26.33 -10.70 -11.96
C MET A 529 -25.01 -11.41 -11.74
N THR A 530 -23.99 -10.95 -12.46
CA THR A 530 -22.61 -11.41 -12.27
C THR A 530 -21.88 -10.53 -11.26
N ALA A 531 -20.71 -10.99 -10.80
CA ALA A 531 -19.82 -10.14 -9.99
C ALA A 531 -19.39 -8.87 -10.74
N MET A 532 -19.25 -8.94 -12.06
CA MET A 532 -18.91 -7.80 -12.92
C MET A 532 -20.05 -6.78 -12.98
N ASP A 533 -21.29 -7.25 -13.09
CA ASP A 533 -22.49 -6.40 -13.03
C ASP A 533 -22.54 -5.61 -11.71
N PHE A 534 -22.35 -6.30 -10.58
CA PHE A 534 -22.31 -5.65 -9.28
C PHE A 534 -21.14 -4.67 -9.15
N SER A 535 -19.97 -5.00 -9.70
CA SER A 535 -18.82 -4.09 -9.73
C SER A 535 -19.17 -2.77 -10.44
N ASN A 536 -19.79 -2.82 -11.62
CA ASN A 536 -20.21 -1.61 -12.35
C ASN A 536 -21.25 -0.78 -11.59
N VAL A 537 -22.22 -1.44 -10.95
CA VAL A 537 -23.23 -0.79 -10.11
C VAL A 537 -22.58 -0.16 -8.87
N SER A 538 -21.61 -0.84 -8.27
CA SER A 538 -20.86 -0.35 -7.12
C SER A 538 -20.02 0.88 -7.49
N MET A 539 -19.39 0.89 -8.66
CA MET A 539 -18.68 2.07 -9.16
C MET A 539 -19.63 3.26 -9.32
N TYR A 540 -20.84 3.06 -9.86
CA TYR A 540 -21.84 4.12 -9.98
C TYR A 540 -22.23 4.69 -8.60
N TRP A 541 -22.61 3.82 -7.68
CA TRP A 541 -23.09 4.23 -6.36
C TRP A 541 -21.98 4.80 -5.49
N SER A 542 -20.76 4.29 -5.58
CA SER A 542 -19.60 4.85 -4.90
C SER A 542 -19.40 6.33 -5.27
N GLN A 543 -19.55 6.69 -6.55
CA GLN A 543 -19.44 8.11 -6.95
C GLN A 543 -20.57 8.98 -6.43
N LYS A 544 -21.80 8.46 -6.43
CA LYS A 544 -22.95 9.14 -5.83
C LYS A 544 -22.75 9.37 -4.32
N MET A 545 -22.26 8.37 -3.59
CA MET A 545 -21.98 8.49 -2.15
C MET A 545 -20.81 9.43 -1.86
N MET A 546 -19.81 9.48 -2.73
CA MET A 546 -18.73 10.47 -2.61
C MET A 546 -19.25 11.90 -2.83
N ALA A 547 -20.28 12.09 -3.67
CA ALA A 547 -20.92 13.38 -3.88
C ALA A 547 -21.91 13.76 -2.75
N ASP A 548 -22.46 12.77 -2.05
CA ASP A 548 -23.33 12.95 -0.90
C ASP A 548 -22.88 12.04 0.26
N LEU A 549 -21.98 12.59 1.09
CA LEU A 549 -21.37 11.86 2.20
C LEU A 549 -22.41 11.34 3.21
N SER A 550 -23.60 11.93 3.29
CA SER A 550 -24.66 11.46 4.18
C SER A 550 -25.17 10.06 3.82
N MET A 551 -24.92 9.61 2.58
CA MET A 551 -25.30 8.27 2.13
C MET A 551 -24.46 7.16 2.77
N PHE A 552 -23.24 7.43 3.26
CA PHE A 552 -22.38 6.40 3.86
C PHE A 552 -22.99 5.81 5.14
N ASP A 553 -23.54 6.64 6.03
CA ASP A 553 -24.20 6.15 7.24
C ASP A 553 -25.41 5.28 6.91
N ARG A 554 -26.21 5.72 5.92
CA ARG A 554 -27.36 4.97 5.44
C ARG A 554 -26.93 3.66 4.76
N GLN A 555 -25.83 3.66 4.03
CA GLN A 555 -25.26 2.46 3.41
C GLN A 555 -24.95 1.41 4.47
N ASN A 556 -24.23 1.79 5.53
CA ASN A 556 -23.84 0.90 6.61
C ASN A 556 -25.06 0.29 7.29
N GLN A 557 -26.04 1.12 7.66
CA GLN A 557 -27.28 0.65 8.30
C GLN A 557 -28.06 -0.34 7.42
N LEU A 558 -28.22 -0.04 6.13
CA LEU A 558 -28.93 -0.92 5.20
C LEU A 558 -28.16 -2.21 4.95
N GLN A 559 -26.84 -2.14 4.77
CA GLN A 559 -26.01 -3.32 4.56
C GLN A 559 -26.03 -4.24 5.77
N GLU A 560 -25.90 -3.73 7.00
CA GLU A 560 -26.02 -4.53 8.23
C GLU A 560 -27.40 -5.20 8.34
N HIS A 561 -28.47 -4.45 8.06
CA HIS A 561 -29.83 -4.99 8.06
C HIS A 561 -29.98 -6.16 7.08
N TYR A 562 -29.51 -5.99 5.84
CA TYR A 562 -29.61 -7.04 4.83
C TYR A 562 -28.61 -8.17 5.07
N GLU A 563 -27.44 -7.91 5.64
CA GLU A 563 -26.50 -8.94 6.04
C GLU A 563 -27.18 -9.90 7.04
N GLN A 564 -27.84 -9.37 8.07
CA GLN A 564 -28.58 -10.17 9.04
C GLN A 564 -29.70 -11.00 8.38
N LYS A 565 -30.43 -10.41 7.43
CA LYS A 565 -31.49 -11.09 6.67
C LYS A 565 -30.94 -12.27 5.85
N TYR A 566 -29.85 -12.05 5.11
CA TYR A 566 -29.26 -13.08 4.25
C TYR A 566 -28.42 -14.10 5.02
N ALA A 567 -27.93 -13.76 6.22
CA ALA A 567 -27.28 -14.70 7.12
C ALA A 567 -28.25 -15.78 7.64
N GLN A 568 -29.56 -15.51 7.64
CA GLN A 568 -30.59 -16.48 8.05
C GLN A 568 -31.06 -17.38 6.90
N LEU A 569 -30.66 -17.09 5.65
CA LEU A 569 -31.06 -17.90 4.51
C LEU A 569 -30.21 -19.19 4.44
N PRO A 570 -30.84 -20.34 4.19
CA PRO A 570 -30.17 -21.63 4.13
C PRO A 570 -29.06 -21.69 3.06
#